data_AF-A0A8J2YBG7-F1
#
_entry.id   AF-A0A8J2YBG7-F1
#
_cell.length_a   1.000
_cell.length_b   1.000
_cell.length_c   1.000
_cell.angle_alpha   90.00
_cell.angle_beta   90.00
_cell.angle_gamma   90.00
#
_symmetry.space_group_name_H-M   'P 1'
#
loop_
_entity.id
_entity.type
_entity.pdbx_description
1 polymer ?
#
loop_
_entity_poly.entity_id
_entity_poly.type
_entity_poly.pdbx_seq_one_letter_code
_entity_poly.pdbx_strand_id
1 'polypeptide(L)'
;MRPLVLSATLIASLVVGHHASAENMKTVTVVVDRALVIPAPQGTTTLVVGNPAIADTSIQRNNVIVLTGKSYGTTNLIAIDSSGKTIEEMLVTVRSPEDSVVTVHRGTERESYSCRPTCERTLRMGDSPAFFDQVGAQFGARNGFAQQGQAGQGQSR
;
A
#
# COMPACT_ATOMS: atom_id res chain seq x y z
N MET A 1 -25.51 1.90 83.16
CA MET A 1 -24.59 1.33 82.16
C MET A 1 -25.30 1.33 80.81
N ARG A 2 -24.92 2.23 79.89
CA ARG A 2 -25.53 2.37 78.53
C ARG A 2 -24.43 2.03 77.51
N PRO A 3 -24.66 1.12 76.54
CA PRO A 3 -23.63 0.79 75.57
C PRO A 3 -23.59 1.84 74.44
N LEU A 4 -22.35 2.24 74.14
CA LEU A 4 -21.96 3.18 73.10
C LEU A 4 -21.96 2.44 71.74
N VAL A 5 -22.79 2.85 70.78
CA VAL A 5 -22.80 2.28 69.43
C VAL A 5 -21.87 3.12 68.55
N LEU A 6 -20.76 2.52 68.12
CA LEU A 6 -19.76 3.10 67.21
C LEU A 6 -20.24 2.90 65.76
N SER A 7 -20.64 3.98 65.08
CA SER A 7 -20.99 3.95 63.66
C SER A 7 -19.74 4.16 62.81
N ALA A 8 -19.29 3.12 62.10
CA ALA A 8 -18.19 3.19 61.14
C ALA A 8 -18.73 3.56 59.75
N THR A 9 -18.42 4.76 59.27
CA THR A 9 -18.74 5.23 57.91
C THR A 9 -17.66 4.75 56.92
N LEU A 10 -18.07 3.87 56.00
CA LEU A 10 -17.23 3.33 54.93
C LEU A 10 -17.23 4.31 53.74
N ILE A 11 -16.08 4.92 53.43
CA ILE A 11 -15.90 5.80 52.27
C ILE A 11 -15.55 4.92 51.05
N ALA A 12 -16.48 4.80 50.11
CA ALA A 12 -16.27 4.08 48.85
C ALA A 12 -15.67 5.04 47.80
N SER A 13 -14.38 4.86 47.50
CA SER A 13 -13.67 5.60 46.45
C SER A 13 -14.05 5.06 45.05
N LEU A 14 -14.71 5.88 44.23
CA LEU A 14 -14.93 5.61 42.81
C LEU A 14 -13.62 5.82 42.04
N VAL A 15 -13.03 4.74 41.53
CA VAL A 15 -11.93 4.79 40.56
C VAL A 15 -12.53 4.93 39.16
N VAL A 16 -12.46 6.13 38.57
CA VAL A 16 -12.82 6.37 37.17
C VAL A 16 -11.62 5.94 36.31
N GLY A 17 -11.70 4.73 35.74
CA GLY A 17 -10.73 4.26 34.75
C GLY A 17 -10.80 5.09 33.47
N HIS A 18 -9.75 5.84 33.16
CA HIS A 18 -9.57 6.48 31.86
C HIS A 18 -9.22 5.42 30.82
N HIS A 19 -10.18 5.06 29.97
CA HIS A 19 -9.92 4.26 28.78
C HIS A 19 -9.22 5.13 27.73
N ALA A 20 -7.90 5.04 27.64
CA ALA A 20 -7.16 5.53 26.48
C ALA A 20 -7.52 4.64 25.28
N SER A 21 -8.32 5.16 24.35
CA SER A 21 -8.52 4.51 23.05
C SER A 21 -7.23 4.67 22.26
N ALA A 22 -6.57 3.54 21.95
CA ALA A 22 -5.49 3.53 20.98
C ALA A 22 -6.04 4.02 19.64
N GLU A 23 -5.50 5.13 19.11
CA GLU A 23 -5.77 5.51 17.72
C GLU A 23 -5.21 4.41 16.82
N ASN A 24 -6.11 3.68 16.17
CA ASN A 24 -5.75 2.68 15.19
C ASN A 24 -5.28 3.42 13.94
N MET A 25 -3.97 3.49 13.73
CA MET A 25 -3.39 4.12 12.55
C MET A 25 -3.94 3.45 11.29
N LYS A 26 -4.57 4.25 10.43
CA LYS A 26 -5.24 3.75 9.23
C LYS A 26 -4.23 3.05 8.33
N THR A 27 -4.56 1.82 7.95
CA THR A 27 -3.72 0.98 7.09
C THR A 27 -4.43 0.72 5.77
N VAL A 28 -3.74 0.97 4.67
CA VAL A 28 -4.21 0.75 3.30
C VAL A 28 -3.37 -0.35 2.67
N THR A 29 -4.02 -1.38 2.16
CA THR A 29 -3.35 -2.51 1.51
C THR A 29 -3.48 -2.40 -0.01
N VAL A 30 -2.36 -2.41 -0.71
CA VAL A 30 -2.29 -2.37 -2.17
C VAL A 30 -1.57 -3.63 -2.67
N VAL A 31 -1.97 -4.12 -3.83
CA VAL A 31 -1.28 -5.23 -4.50
C VAL A 31 -0.21 -4.63 -5.41
N VAL A 32 0.99 -5.22 -5.42
CA VAL A 32 2.07 -4.79 -6.33
C VAL A 32 1.57 -4.75 -7.78
N ASP A 33 2.07 -3.79 -8.56
CA ASP A 33 1.68 -3.53 -9.95
C ASP A 33 0.19 -3.19 -10.14
N ARG A 34 -0.51 -2.82 -9.06
CA ARG A 34 -1.89 -2.34 -9.10
C ARG A 34 -2.03 -0.96 -8.47
N ALA A 35 -3.00 -0.20 -8.98
CA ALA A 35 -3.45 1.04 -8.39
C ALA A 35 -4.69 0.80 -7.52
N LEU A 36 -4.74 1.47 -6.38
CA LEU A 36 -5.90 1.60 -5.51
C LEU A 36 -6.31 3.07 -5.48
N VAL A 37 -7.59 3.33 -5.72
CA VAL A 37 -8.15 4.67 -5.64
C VAL A 37 -8.85 4.82 -4.30
N ILE A 38 -8.43 5.79 -3.49
CA ILE A 38 -9.03 6.11 -2.19
C ILE A 38 -9.41 7.59 -2.12
N PRO A 39 -10.43 7.96 -1.34
CA PRO A 39 -10.72 9.37 -1.10
C PRO A 39 -9.54 10.04 -0.39
N ALA A 40 -9.16 11.23 -0.86
CA ALA A 40 -8.18 12.06 -0.17
C ALA A 40 -8.84 12.74 1.04
N PRO A 41 -8.10 12.95 2.14
CA PRO A 41 -8.58 13.78 3.24
C PRO A 41 -8.93 15.19 2.75
N GLN A 42 -9.92 15.83 3.37
CA GLN A 42 -10.32 17.19 2.98
C GLN A 42 -9.16 18.17 3.21
N GLY A 43 -8.97 19.10 2.27
CA GLY A 43 -7.90 20.10 2.35
C GLY A 43 -6.50 19.60 1.97
N THR A 44 -6.37 18.34 1.54
CA THR A 44 -5.08 17.81 1.08
C THR A 44 -4.59 18.57 -0.16
N THR A 45 -3.37 19.09 -0.08
CA THR A 45 -2.70 19.75 -1.22
C THR A 45 -1.44 19.03 -1.64
N THR A 46 -0.77 18.38 -0.69
CA THR A 46 0.48 17.68 -0.91
C THR A 46 0.38 16.28 -0.32
N LEU A 47 0.91 15.29 -1.06
CA LEU A 47 1.11 13.93 -0.56
C LEU A 47 2.60 13.65 -0.47
N VAL A 48 3.01 13.02 0.62
CA VAL A 48 4.38 12.57 0.83
C VAL A 48 4.36 11.06 1.09
N VAL A 49 5.17 10.33 0.34
CA VAL A 49 5.39 8.90 0.56
C VAL A 49 6.76 8.71 1.20
N GLY A 50 6.82 7.94 2.29
CA GLY A 50 8.09 7.69 2.98
C GLY A 50 9.12 6.99 2.09
N ASN A 51 8.69 5.98 1.31
CA ASN A 51 9.54 5.28 0.36
C ASN A 51 8.87 5.13 -1.03
N PRO A 52 9.25 5.94 -2.04
CA PRO A 52 8.69 5.89 -3.40
C PRO A 52 9.08 4.63 -4.21
N ALA A 53 9.99 3.78 -3.68
CA ALA A 53 10.26 2.47 -4.25
C ALA A 53 9.21 1.43 -3.86
N ILE A 54 8.51 1.60 -2.73
CA ILE A 54 7.46 0.69 -2.25
C ILE A 54 6.12 1.06 -2.86
N ALA A 55 5.74 2.33 -2.79
CA ALA A 55 4.48 2.83 -3.34
C ALA A 55 4.67 4.21 -3.96
N ASP A 56 3.82 4.58 -4.90
CA ASP A 56 3.77 5.92 -5.48
C ASP A 56 2.34 6.44 -5.44
N THR A 57 2.17 7.75 -5.45
CA THR A 57 0.86 8.37 -5.24
C THR A 57 0.68 9.62 -6.08
N SER A 58 -0.56 9.85 -6.52
CA SER A 58 -0.95 11.11 -7.13
C SER A 58 -2.32 11.55 -6.64
N ILE A 59 -2.49 12.86 -6.47
CA ILE A 59 -3.81 13.46 -6.26
C ILE A 59 -4.42 13.71 -7.64
N GLN A 60 -5.62 13.19 -7.87
CA GLN A 60 -6.39 13.48 -9.07
C GLN A 60 -7.44 14.57 -8.81
N ARG A 61 -8.02 15.09 -9.89
CA ARG A 61 -9.18 15.99 -9.81
C ARG A 61 -10.30 15.28 -9.04
N ASN A 62 -11.01 16.02 -8.19
CA ASN A 62 -12.07 15.53 -7.27
C ASN A 62 -11.59 14.92 -5.94
N ASN A 63 -10.40 15.30 -5.45
CA ASN A 63 -9.92 14.94 -4.11
C ASN A 63 -9.83 13.42 -3.91
N VAL A 64 -9.30 12.71 -4.91
CA VAL A 64 -9.02 11.27 -4.82
C VAL A 64 -7.52 11.03 -4.97
N ILE A 65 -7.03 10.05 -4.23
CA ILE A 65 -5.65 9.58 -4.27
C ILE A 65 -5.61 8.33 -5.14
N VAL A 66 -4.75 8.32 -6.15
CA VAL A 66 -4.38 7.12 -6.89
C VAL A 66 -3.07 6.62 -6.32
N LEU A 67 -3.14 5.55 -5.53
CA LEU A 67 -2.01 4.92 -4.86
C LEU A 67 -1.58 3.68 -5.64
N THR A 68 -0.35 3.63 -6.11
CA THR A 68 0.20 2.52 -6.91
C THR A 68 1.22 1.74 -6.10
N GLY A 69 1.03 0.43 -5.96
CA GLY A 69 2.02 -0.46 -5.34
C GLY A 69 3.15 -0.78 -6.32
N LYS A 70 4.40 -0.49 -5.95
CA LYS A 70 5.59 -0.69 -6.79
C LYS A 70 6.46 -1.85 -6.34
N SER A 71 6.67 -1.99 -5.04
CA SER A 71 7.47 -3.07 -4.45
C SER A 71 6.86 -3.54 -3.14
N TYR A 72 7.18 -4.78 -2.74
CA TYR A 72 6.70 -5.33 -1.47
C TYR A 72 7.25 -4.55 -0.28
N GLY A 73 6.43 -4.41 0.74
CA GLY A 73 6.83 -3.80 1.99
C GLY A 73 5.74 -2.92 2.58
N THR A 74 6.09 -2.24 3.66
CA THR A 74 5.22 -1.26 4.31
C THR A 74 5.93 0.09 4.33
N THR A 75 5.23 1.13 3.91
CA THR A 75 5.65 2.53 3.99
C THR A 75 4.50 3.36 4.55
N ASN A 76 4.67 4.67 4.67
CA ASN A 76 3.62 5.59 5.08
C ASN A 76 3.29 6.59 3.96
N LEU A 77 2.06 7.06 3.98
CA LEU A 77 1.53 8.13 3.15
C LEU A 77 1.02 9.24 4.07
N ILE A 78 1.59 10.43 3.91
CA ILE A 78 1.27 11.61 4.70
C ILE A 78 0.54 12.61 3.79
N ALA A 79 -0.64 13.04 4.23
CA ALA A 79 -1.42 14.09 3.58
C ALA A 79 -1.20 15.43 4.30
N ILE A 80 -0.85 16.48 3.53
CA ILE A 80 -0.51 17.80 4.06
C ILE A 80 -1.40 18.87 3.42
N ASP A 81 -1.87 19.82 4.23
CA ASP A 81 -2.68 20.95 3.78
C ASP A 81 -1.84 22.10 3.17
N SER A 82 -2.50 23.14 2.68
CA SER A 82 -1.84 24.32 2.09
C SER A 82 -0.99 25.12 3.09
N SER A 83 -1.20 24.93 4.39
CA SER A 83 -0.42 25.59 5.46
C SER A 83 0.83 24.80 5.85
N GLY A 84 1.03 23.60 5.28
CA GLY A 84 2.12 22.71 5.64
C GLY A 84 1.84 21.83 6.85
N LYS A 85 0.59 21.77 7.33
CA LYS A 85 0.19 20.92 8.46
C LYS A 85 -0.21 19.54 7.96
N THR A 86 0.24 18.50 8.67
CA THR A 86 -0.21 17.12 8.46
C THR A 86 -1.69 16.99 8.82
N ILE A 87 -2.49 16.56 7.85
CA ILE A 87 -3.92 16.27 8.01
C ILE A 87 -4.10 14.84 8.51
N GLU A 88 -3.44 13.89 7.85
CA GLU A 88 -3.60 12.46 8.11
C GLU A 88 -2.31 11.72 7.73
N GLU A 89 -1.96 10.71 8.51
CA GLU A 89 -0.91 9.76 8.21
C GLU A 89 -1.49 8.34 8.13
N MET A 90 -1.13 7.61 7.07
CA MET A 90 -1.61 6.26 6.81
C MET A 90 -0.44 5.32 6.57
N LEU A 91 -0.54 4.08 7.05
CA LEU A 91 0.34 3.01 6.62
C LEU A 91 -0.11 2.46 5.27
N VAL A 92 0.82 2.24 4.36
CA VAL A 92 0.63 1.61 3.07
C VAL A 92 1.39 0.29 3.05
N THR A 93 0.66 -0.82 2.97
CA THR A 93 1.25 -2.16 2.87
C THR A 93 1.06 -2.69 1.45
N VAL A 94 2.16 -2.97 0.77
CA VAL A 94 2.17 -3.52 -0.59
C VAL A 94 2.48 -5.01 -0.54
N ARG A 95 1.54 -5.81 -1.06
CA ARG A 95 1.59 -7.28 -0.99
C ARG A 95 1.62 -7.95 -2.36
N SER A 96 1.95 -9.24 -2.34
CA SER A 96 1.80 -10.14 -3.48
C SER A 96 0.38 -10.08 -4.04
N PRO A 97 0.20 -10.17 -5.37
CA PRO A 97 -1.08 -10.54 -5.93
C PRO A 97 -1.47 -11.92 -5.38
N GLU A 98 -2.74 -12.10 -5.03
CA GLU A 98 -3.32 -13.42 -4.72
C GLU A 98 -3.69 -14.20 -5.98
N ASP A 99 -3.47 -13.60 -7.15
CA ASP A 99 -3.70 -14.28 -8.41
C ASP A 99 -2.90 -15.57 -8.47
N SER A 100 -3.40 -16.55 -9.22
CA SER A 100 -2.94 -17.93 -9.39
C SER A 100 -1.47 -18.04 -9.84
N VAL A 101 -0.56 -17.53 -9.02
CA VAL A 101 0.86 -17.43 -9.30
C VAL A 101 1.54 -18.63 -8.70
N VAL A 102 2.16 -19.42 -9.55
CA VAL A 102 3.00 -20.55 -9.18
C VAL A 102 4.44 -20.09 -9.21
N THR A 103 5.18 -20.36 -8.14
CA THR A 103 6.62 -20.14 -8.09
C THR A 103 7.32 -21.49 -8.18
N VAL A 104 8.24 -21.65 -9.13
CA VAL A 104 9.05 -22.85 -9.31
C VAL A 104 10.45 -22.57 -8.78
N HIS A 105 10.93 -23.42 -7.86
CA HIS A 105 12.27 -23.35 -7.31
C HIS A 105 13.14 -24.49 -7.87
N ARG A 106 14.28 -24.16 -8.47
CA ARG A 106 15.30 -25.11 -8.94
C ARG A 106 16.64 -24.77 -8.28
N GLY A 107 16.86 -25.31 -7.09
CA GLY A 107 17.98 -24.88 -6.24
C GLY A 107 17.77 -23.43 -5.78
N THR A 108 18.73 -22.56 -6.06
CA THR A 108 18.64 -21.11 -5.79
C THR A 108 17.83 -20.35 -6.85
N GLU A 109 17.55 -20.98 -7.98
CA GLU A 109 16.82 -20.34 -9.07
C GLU A 109 15.33 -20.32 -8.78
N ARG A 110 14.74 -19.12 -8.84
CA ARG A 110 13.31 -18.89 -8.71
C ARG A 110 12.72 -18.41 -10.03
N GLU A 111 11.57 -18.96 -10.40
CA GLU A 111 10.81 -18.54 -11.57
C GLU A 111 9.33 -18.38 -11.20
N SER A 112 8.68 -17.32 -11.70
CA SER A 112 7.27 -17.04 -11.42
C SER A 112 6.39 -17.21 -12.66
N TYR A 113 5.21 -17.81 -12.46
CA TYR A 113 4.24 -18.10 -13.51
C TYR A 113 2.83 -17.68 -13.08
N SER A 114 2.05 -17.08 -13.99
CA SER A 114 0.62 -16.82 -13.79
C SER A 114 -0.20 -17.91 -14.48
N CYS A 115 -0.94 -18.70 -13.71
CA CYS A 115 -1.58 -19.93 -14.18
C CYS A 115 -3.12 -19.82 -14.17
N ARG A 116 -3.73 -19.57 -15.33
CA ARG A 116 -5.20 -19.59 -15.52
C ARG A 116 -5.59 -19.85 -16.99
N PRO A 117 -6.00 -21.06 -17.43
CA PRO A 117 -5.71 -22.41 -16.91
C PRO A 117 -4.31 -22.92 -17.31
N THR A 118 -3.68 -22.28 -18.29
CA THR A 118 -2.29 -22.50 -18.69
C THR A 118 -1.38 -21.55 -17.93
N CYS A 119 -0.14 -21.97 -17.67
CA CYS A 119 0.86 -21.16 -16.99
C CYS A 119 1.67 -20.33 -17.97
N GLU A 120 1.57 -19.02 -17.84
CA GLU A 120 2.36 -18.05 -18.59
C GLU A 120 3.47 -17.47 -17.70
N ARG A 121 4.66 -17.25 -18.27
CA ARG A 121 5.77 -16.64 -17.54
C ARG A 121 5.40 -15.21 -17.11
N THR A 122 5.69 -14.87 -15.85
CA THR A 122 5.51 -13.50 -15.33
C THR A 122 6.77 -13.07 -14.60
N LEU A 123 7.15 -11.80 -14.74
CA LEU A 123 8.25 -11.23 -13.98
C LEU A 123 7.79 -10.91 -12.56
N ARG A 124 8.53 -11.37 -11.56
CA ARG A 124 8.35 -10.95 -10.18
C ARG A 124 9.69 -10.64 -9.53
N MET A 125 9.68 -9.69 -8.59
CA MET A 125 10.86 -9.42 -7.78
C MET A 125 11.29 -10.68 -7.03
N GLY A 126 12.59 -10.96 -7.10
CA GLY A 126 13.22 -12.14 -6.54
C GLY A 126 13.15 -13.38 -7.42
N ASP A 127 12.69 -13.29 -8.67
CA ASP A 127 13.01 -14.30 -9.68
C ASP A 127 14.51 -14.28 -9.98
N SER A 128 15.03 -15.39 -10.48
CA SER A 128 16.44 -15.54 -10.87
C SER A 128 16.86 -14.49 -11.90
N PRO A 129 18.12 -13.99 -11.86
CA PRO A 129 18.61 -13.02 -12.84
C PRO A 129 18.42 -13.50 -14.28
N ALA A 130 18.75 -14.77 -14.57
CA ALA A 130 18.62 -15.33 -15.92
C ALA A 130 17.17 -15.33 -16.43
N PHE A 131 16.20 -15.71 -15.59
CA PHE A 131 14.78 -15.68 -15.95
C PHE A 131 14.27 -14.25 -16.11
N PHE A 132 14.65 -13.36 -15.18
CA PHE A 132 14.24 -11.96 -15.17
C PHE A 132 14.73 -11.22 -16.42
N ASP A 133 15.99 -11.39 -16.79
CA ASP A 133 16.58 -10.75 -17.96
C ASP A 133 15.95 -11.25 -19.27
N GLN A 134 15.74 -12.56 -19.40
CA GLN A 134 15.15 -13.15 -20.60
C GLN A 134 13.71 -12.66 -20.82
N VAL A 135 12.87 -12.75 -19.78
CA VAL A 135 11.46 -12.34 -19.91
C VAL A 135 11.36 -10.81 -19.98
N GLY A 136 12.21 -10.08 -19.27
CA GLY A 136 12.34 -8.62 -19.35
C GLY A 136 12.68 -8.11 -20.76
N ALA A 137 13.63 -8.76 -21.44
CA ALA A 137 13.98 -8.44 -22.82
C ALA A 137 12.79 -8.64 -23.78
N GLN A 138 12.02 -9.72 -23.61
CA GLN A 138 10.82 -9.98 -24.42
C GLN A 138 9.74 -8.91 -24.21
N PHE A 139 9.48 -8.53 -22.94
CA PHE A 139 8.55 -7.44 -22.63
C PHE A 139 9.03 -6.10 -23.19
N GLY A 140 10.32 -5.78 -23.05
CA GLY A 140 10.91 -4.56 -23.60
C GLY A 140 10.76 -4.47 -25.12
N ALA A 141 11.07 -5.55 -25.85
CA ALA A 141 10.90 -5.61 -27.30
C ALA A 141 9.44 -5.40 -27.71
N ARG A 142 8.49 -6.09 -27.05
CA ARG A 142 7.05 -5.93 -27.29
C ARG A 142 6.60 -4.49 -27.08
N ASN A 143 7.01 -3.87 -25.98
CA ASN A 143 6.66 -2.47 -25.67
C ASN A 143 7.26 -1.50 -26.69
N GLY A 144 8.49 -1.75 -27.15
CA GLY A 144 9.10 -0.98 -28.22
C GLY A 144 8.29 -1.01 -29.52
N PHE A 145 7.81 -2.20 -29.92
CA PHE A 145 6.92 -2.32 -31.08
C PHE A 145 5.58 -1.60 -30.88
N ALA A 146 5.01 -1.67 -29.68
CA ALA A 146 3.76 -0.98 -29.36
C ALA A 146 3.90 0.55 -29.42
N GLN A 147 5.02 1.10 -28.94
CA GLN A 147 5.31 2.53 -28.96
C GLN A 147 5.61 3.06 -30.37
N GLN A 148 6.29 2.28 -31.21
CA GLN A 148 6.52 2.65 -32.62
C GLN A 148 5.21 2.78 -33.41
N GLY A 149 4.18 1.98 -33.09
CA GLY A 149 2.85 2.12 -33.67
C GLY A 149 2.09 3.37 -33.24
N GLN A 150 2.37 3.92 -32.06
CA GLN A 150 1.72 5.14 -31.55
C GLN A 150 2.34 6.43 -32.10
N ALA A 151 3.64 6.42 -32.43
CA ALA A 151 4.32 7.56 -33.04
C ALA A 151 3.76 7.94 -34.43
N GLY A 152 3.10 7.01 -35.13
CA GLY A 152 2.49 7.25 -36.44
C GLY A 152 1.08 7.90 -36.42
N GLN A 153 0.42 7.99 -35.26
CA GLN A 153 -0.95 8.52 -35.15
C GLN A 153 -1.04 9.96 -34.60
N GLY A 154 0.08 10.54 -34.16
CA GLY A 154 0.13 11.89 -33.56
C GLY A 154 0.41 13.05 -34.54
N GLN A 155 0.66 12.78 -35.83
CA GLN A 155 1.08 13.79 -36.82
C GLN A 155 0.02 14.13 -37.88
N SER A 156 -1.24 13.75 -37.67
CA SER A 156 -2.36 14.21 -38.50
C SER A 156 -3.33 15.02 -37.66
N ARG A 157 -2.94 16.24 -37.27
CA ARG A 157 -3.83 17.37 -37.01
C ARG A 157 -3.06 18.68 -36.98
#